data_AF-A0A2V5M7Z8-F1
#
_entry.id   AF-A0A2V5M7Z8-F1
#
_cell.length_a   1.000
_cell.length_b   1.000
_cell.length_c   1.000
_cell.angle_alpha   90.00
_cell.angle_beta   90.00
_cell.angle_gamma   90.00
#
_symmetry.space_group_name_H-M   'P 1'
#
loop_
_entity.id
_entity.type
_entity.pdbx_description
1 polymer ?
#
loop_
_entity_poly.entity_id
_entity_poly.type
_entity_poly.pdbx_seq_one_letter_code
_entity_poly.pdbx_strand_id
1 'polypeptide(L)'
;LPLWFTRLHPKHKTPINSIAFVGIITLVIAIASQIGAGIQEAFQLVDNAANVFYGIVYFMLFAIPIFGASSVRSGAPVWLRVASVCGCGVSLLAIFFTVYPIIDVPNPLIFGMKIAVVAFIANAIGATIFVVGQRRRTISVISAR
;
A
#
# COMPACT_ATOMS: atom_id res chain seq x y z
N LEU A 1 -3.66 9.55 11.26
CA LEU A 1 -3.08 10.35 10.16
C LEU A 1 -2.62 11.70 10.72
N PRO A 2 -1.45 12.23 10.32
CA PRO A 2 -0.99 13.55 10.74
C PRO A 2 -1.95 14.66 10.30
N LEU A 3 -2.15 15.68 11.15
CA LEU A 3 -3.07 16.81 10.89
C LEU A 3 -2.76 17.58 9.59
N TRP A 4 -1.50 17.57 9.16
CA TRP A 4 -1.06 18.21 7.92
C TRP A 4 -1.75 17.61 6.68
N PHE A 5 -1.92 16.28 6.62
CA PHE A 5 -2.59 15.60 5.51
C PHE A 5 -4.09 15.87 5.48
N THR A 6 -4.71 16.09 6.65
CA THR A 6 -6.16 16.29 6.79
C THR A 6 -6.56 17.76 6.66
N ARG A 7 -5.62 18.70 6.48
CA ARG A 7 -5.92 20.12 6.36
C ARG A 7 -6.62 20.40 5.03
N LEU A 8 -7.86 20.86 5.12
CA LEU A 8 -8.67 21.21 3.95
C LEU A 8 -8.46 22.68 3.55
N HIS A 9 -8.54 22.94 2.25
CA HIS A 9 -8.56 24.30 1.73
C HIS A 9 -9.76 25.09 2.30
N PRO A 10 -9.58 26.33 2.80
CA PRO A 10 -10.64 27.06 3.50
C PRO A 10 -11.95 27.20 2.70
N LYS A 11 -11.84 27.47 1.39
CA LYS A 11 -12.96 27.66 0.45
C LYS A 11 -13.45 26.35 -0.17
N HIS A 12 -12.62 25.70 -0.99
CA HIS A 12 -12.95 24.48 -1.75
C HIS A 12 -13.01 23.17 -0.95
N LYS A 13 -12.62 23.17 0.34
CA LYS A 13 -12.60 21.98 1.21
C LYS A 13 -11.83 20.78 0.64
N THR A 14 -10.88 21.01 -0.24
CA THR A 14 -10.00 19.97 -0.82
C THR A 14 -8.75 19.76 0.05
N PRO A 15 -8.29 18.51 0.23
CA PRO A 15 -7.08 18.21 1.00
C PRO A 15 -5.82 18.45 0.16
N ILE A 16 -5.49 19.72 -0.12
CA ILE A 16 -4.39 20.11 -1.03
C ILE A 16 -3.07 19.45 -0.67
N ASN A 17 -2.75 19.37 0.62
CA ASN A 17 -1.51 18.76 1.10
C ASN A 17 -1.39 17.27 0.73
N SER A 18 -2.49 16.52 0.85
CA SER A 18 -2.53 15.12 0.46
C SER A 18 -2.46 14.95 -1.06
N ILE A 19 -3.14 15.82 -1.81
CA ILE A 19 -3.09 15.81 -3.28
C ILE A 19 -1.68 16.10 -3.77
N ALA A 20 -1.02 17.13 -3.22
CA ALA A 20 0.35 17.47 -3.58
C ALA A 20 1.33 16.33 -3.23
N PHE A 21 1.19 15.73 -2.05
CA PHE A 21 2.02 14.59 -1.64
C PHE A 21 1.88 13.41 -2.61
N VAL A 22 0.65 12.98 -2.91
CA VAL A 22 0.40 11.88 -3.86
C VAL A 22 0.92 12.24 -5.24
N GLY A 23 0.65 13.45 -5.74
CA GLY A 23 1.12 13.91 -7.04
C GLY A 23 2.64 13.91 -7.18
N ILE A 24 3.37 14.38 -6.17
CA ILE A 24 4.83 14.35 -6.15
C ILE A 24 5.36 12.92 -6.15
N ILE A 25 4.80 12.04 -5.32
CA ILE A 25 5.22 10.63 -5.27
C ILE A 25 4.95 9.93 -6.62
N THR A 26 3.78 10.14 -7.22
CA THR A 26 3.45 9.59 -8.54
C THR A 26 4.43 10.08 -9.60
N LEU A 27 4.79 11.36 -9.60
CA LEU A 27 5.78 11.91 -10.53
C LEU A 27 7.17 11.27 -10.34
N VAL A 28 7.62 11.13 -9.10
CA VAL A 28 8.90 10.49 -8.78
C VAL A 28 8.92 9.03 -9.27
N ILE A 29 7.86 8.26 -9.03
CA ILE A 29 7.74 6.88 -9.50
C ILE A 29 7.72 6.82 -11.03
N ALA A 30 6.97 7.72 -11.68
CA ALA A 30 6.90 7.79 -13.14
C ALA A 30 8.26 8.09 -13.78
N ILE A 31 9.07 8.98 -13.20
CA ILE A 31 10.42 9.26 -13.68
C ILE A 31 11.35 8.08 -13.38
N ALA A 32 11.32 7.57 -12.14
CA ALA A 32 12.22 6.49 -11.71
C ALA A 32 12.01 5.19 -12.49
N SER A 33 10.76 4.86 -12.85
CA SER A 33 10.43 3.66 -13.62
C SER A 33 11.00 3.65 -15.04
N GLN A 34 11.31 4.81 -15.61
CA GLN A 34 11.87 4.94 -16.95
C GLN A 34 13.41 4.78 -16.98
N ILE A 35 14.08 4.80 -15.83
CA ILE A 35 15.54 4.76 -15.76
C ILE A 35 16.05 3.36 -16.09
N GLY A 36 16.79 3.24 -17.19
CA GLY A 36 17.45 2.00 -17.59
C GLY A 36 16.49 0.86 -17.98
N ALA A 37 15.24 1.20 -18.27
CA ALA A 37 14.19 0.27 -18.68
C ALA A 37 13.70 0.62 -20.10
N GLY A 38 13.31 -0.40 -20.87
CA GLY A 38 12.55 -0.18 -22.11
C GLY A 38 11.15 0.37 -21.82
N ILE A 39 10.48 0.95 -22.81
CA ILE A 39 9.11 1.51 -22.64
C ILE A 39 8.13 0.48 -22.05
N GLN A 40 8.19 -0.77 -22.52
CA GLN A 40 7.33 -1.85 -22.03
C GLN A 40 7.67 -2.27 -20.59
N GLU A 41 8.97 -2.36 -20.26
CA GLU A 41 9.42 -2.68 -18.89
C GLU A 41 8.99 -1.58 -17.90
N ALA A 42 9.15 -0.30 -18.27
CA ALA A 42 8.79 0.83 -17.42
C ALA A 42 7.29 0.85 -17.10
N PHE A 43 6.44 0.65 -18.11
CA PHE A 43 4.99 0.59 -17.93
C PHE A 43 4.58 -0.59 -17.04
N GLN A 44 5.09 -1.79 -17.35
CA GLN A 44 4.75 -2.97 -16.58
C GLN A 44 5.29 -2.91 -15.14
N LEU A 45 6.44 -2.28 -14.91
CA LEU A 45 6.97 -2.08 -13.56
C LEU A 45 6.00 -1.26 -12.71
N VAL A 46 5.50 -0.14 -13.23
CA VAL A 46 4.55 0.72 -12.51
C VAL A 46 3.22 0.02 -12.29
N ASP A 47 2.68 -0.64 -13.32
CA ASP A 47 1.40 -1.35 -13.25
C ASP A 47 1.46 -2.54 -12.28
N ASN A 48 2.53 -3.33 -12.35
CA ASN A 48 2.74 -4.44 -11.43
C ASN A 48 2.95 -3.96 -10.00
N ALA A 49 3.72 -2.88 -9.79
CA ALA A 49 3.88 -2.30 -8.46
C ALA A 49 2.54 -1.82 -7.89
N ALA A 50 1.69 -1.16 -8.69
CA ALA A 50 0.35 -0.74 -8.29
C ALA A 50 -0.53 -1.94 -7.90
N ASN A 51 -0.54 -3.00 -8.72
CA ASN A 51 -1.27 -4.23 -8.43
C ASN A 51 -0.76 -4.93 -7.15
N VAL A 52 0.55 -4.92 -6.88
CA VAL A 52 1.10 -5.44 -5.62
C VAL A 52 0.63 -4.62 -4.43
N PHE A 53 0.59 -3.28 -4.52
CA PHE A 53 0.03 -2.44 -3.45
C PHE A 53 -1.44 -2.78 -3.17
N TYR A 54 -2.26 -2.91 -4.21
CA TYR A 54 -3.65 -3.31 -4.06
C TYR A 54 -3.79 -4.72 -3.48
N GLY A 55 -2.98 -5.67 -3.96
CA GLY A 55 -2.94 -7.04 -3.45
C GLY A 55 -2.64 -7.09 -1.95
N ILE A 56 -1.68 -6.28 -1.47
CA ILE A 56 -1.37 -6.17 -0.04
C ILE A 56 -2.57 -5.63 0.74
N VAL A 57 -3.25 -4.60 0.24
CA VAL A 57 -4.45 -4.04 0.90
C VAL A 57 -5.57 -5.07 0.99
N TYR A 58 -5.85 -5.81 -0.10
CA TYR A 58 -6.85 -6.87 -0.09
C TYR A 58 -6.47 -8.03 0.84
N PHE A 59 -5.20 -8.42 0.84
CA PHE A 59 -4.71 -9.43 1.77
C PHE A 59 -4.95 -8.98 3.23
N MET A 60 -4.61 -7.73 3.56
CA MET A 60 -4.85 -7.18 4.89
C MET A 60 -6.35 -7.14 5.23
N LEU A 61 -7.20 -6.74 4.26
CA LEU A 61 -8.66 -6.73 4.43
C LEU A 61 -9.20 -8.13 4.79
N PHE A 62 -8.79 -9.16 4.06
CA PHE A 62 -9.19 -10.54 4.34
C PHE A 62 -8.52 -11.12 5.60
N ALA A 63 -7.39 -10.57 6.03
CA ALA A 63 -6.77 -10.96 7.29
C ALA A 63 -7.55 -10.48 8.52
N ILE A 64 -8.37 -9.41 8.42
CA ILE A 64 -9.09 -8.81 9.57
C ILE A 64 -10.00 -9.83 10.28
N PRO A 65 -10.89 -10.59 9.60
CA PRO A 65 -11.74 -11.56 10.29
C PRO A 65 -10.99 -12.72 10.95
N ILE A 66 -9.71 -12.92 10.61
CA ILE A 66 -8.87 -14.03 11.08
C ILE A 66 -7.96 -13.58 12.23
N PHE A 67 -7.25 -12.46 12.05
CA PHE A 67 -6.19 -11.95 12.92
C PHE A 67 -6.49 -10.55 13.50
N GLY A 68 -7.59 -9.92 13.13
CA GLY A 68 -7.97 -8.59 13.62
C GLY A 68 -8.32 -8.56 15.10
N ALA A 69 -8.68 -7.36 15.59
CA ALA A 69 -9.05 -7.16 17.00
C ALA A 69 -10.13 -8.15 17.44
N SER A 70 -10.05 -8.61 18.70
CA SER A 70 -10.96 -9.64 19.25
C SER A 70 -12.44 -9.29 19.06
N SER A 71 -12.80 -8.01 19.19
CA SER A 71 -14.16 -7.49 18.96
C SER A 71 -14.67 -7.64 17.53
N VAL A 72 -13.76 -7.62 16.54
CA VAL A 72 -14.09 -7.79 15.12
C VAL A 72 -14.08 -9.28 14.75
N ARG A 73 -13.13 -10.04 15.28
CA ARG A 73 -13.00 -11.49 15.06
C ARG A 73 -14.15 -12.28 15.69
N SER A 74 -14.63 -11.89 16.87
CA SER A 74 -15.71 -12.59 17.60
C SER A 74 -17.05 -12.48 16.88
N GLY A 75 -17.29 -11.39 16.14
CA GLY A 75 -18.50 -11.21 15.33
C GLY A 75 -18.49 -11.92 13.97
N ALA A 76 -17.36 -12.48 13.55
CA ALA A 76 -17.24 -13.11 12.24
C ALA A 76 -17.73 -14.58 12.27
N PRO A 77 -18.81 -14.93 11.51
CA PRO A 77 -19.28 -16.31 11.43
C PRO A 77 -18.26 -17.19 10.71
N VAL A 78 -18.31 -18.50 10.96
CA VAL A 78 -17.31 -19.47 10.45
C VAL A 78 -17.20 -19.45 8.92
N TRP A 79 -18.32 -19.34 8.20
CA TRP A 79 -18.32 -19.22 6.73
C TRP A 79 -17.51 -17.99 6.24
N LEU A 80 -17.65 -16.85 6.91
CA LEU A 80 -16.91 -15.64 6.56
C LEU A 80 -15.41 -15.83 6.78
N ARG A 81 -15.00 -16.57 7.83
CA ARG A 81 -13.60 -16.90 8.07
C ARG A 81 -13.03 -17.79 6.97
N VAL A 82 -13.79 -18.80 6.51
CA VAL A 82 -13.38 -19.65 5.38
C VAL A 82 -13.24 -18.81 4.10
N ALA A 83 -14.22 -17.97 3.79
CA ALA A 83 -14.16 -17.05 2.65
C ALA A 83 -12.95 -16.10 2.75
N SER A 84 -12.63 -15.63 3.95
CA SER A 84 -11.46 -14.79 4.22
C SER A 84 -10.14 -15.53 3.97
N VAL A 85 -10.04 -16.80 4.35
CA VAL A 85 -8.86 -17.63 4.05
C VAL A 85 -8.68 -17.80 2.54
N CYS A 86 -9.77 -18.06 1.81
CA CYS A 86 -9.73 -18.13 0.35
C CYS A 86 -9.30 -16.79 -0.27
N GLY A 87 -9.87 -15.68 0.20
CA GLY A 87 -9.52 -14.33 -0.23
C GLY A 87 -8.04 -14.01 0.00
N CYS A 88 -7.50 -14.32 1.18
CA CYS A 88 -6.07 -14.21 1.47
C CYS A 88 -5.21 -15.03 0.50
N GLY A 89 -5.60 -16.28 0.24
CA GLY A 89 -4.90 -17.17 -0.70
C GLY A 89 -4.87 -16.60 -2.12
N VAL A 90 -6.02 -16.14 -2.61
CA VAL A 90 -6.13 -15.52 -3.95
C VAL A 90 -5.32 -14.23 -4.03
N SER A 91 -5.35 -13.36 -3.01
CA SER A 91 -4.52 -12.16 -2.98
C SER A 91 -3.03 -12.46 -3.00
N LEU A 92 -2.57 -13.48 -2.27
CA LEU A 92 -1.17 -13.91 -2.29
C LEU A 92 -0.75 -14.46 -3.65
N LEU A 93 -1.58 -15.29 -4.28
CA LEU A 93 -1.33 -15.81 -5.63
C LEU A 93 -1.29 -14.68 -6.65
N ALA A 94 -2.21 -13.70 -6.55
CA ALA A 94 -2.22 -12.53 -7.42
C ALA A 94 -0.90 -11.74 -7.29
N ILE A 95 -0.45 -11.43 -6.07
CA ILE A 95 0.83 -10.75 -5.85
C ILE A 95 1.98 -11.55 -6.46
N PHE A 96 2.01 -12.87 -6.24
CA PHE A 96 3.06 -13.73 -6.77
C PHE A 96 3.13 -13.68 -8.30
N PHE A 97 1.99 -13.85 -8.99
CA PHE A 97 1.93 -13.80 -10.45
C PHE A 97 2.20 -12.40 -11.02
N THR A 98 1.90 -11.33 -10.28
CA THR A 98 2.22 -9.96 -10.68
C THR A 98 3.72 -9.66 -10.56
N VAL A 99 4.44 -10.24 -9.60
CA VAL A 99 5.89 -10.04 -9.46
C VAL A 99 6.67 -10.78 -10.55
N TYR A 100 6.15 -11.90 -11.05
CA TYR A 100 6.74 -12.61 -12.18
C TYR A 100 6.45 -11.87 -13.49
N PRO A 101 7.47 -11.44 -14.25
CA PRO A 101 7.25 -10.68 -15.48
C PRO A 101 6.63 -11.56 -16.56
N ILE A 102 5.58 -11.03 -17.19
CA ILE A 102 4.90 -11.68 -18.33
C ILE A 102 5.60 -11.36 -19.66
N ILE A 103 6.32 -10.22 -19.75
CA ILE A 103 7.11 -9.84 -20.93
C ILE A 103 8.57 -10.30 -20.80
N ASP A 104 9.25 -10.38 -21.94
CA ASP A 104 10.69 -10.58 -22.00
C ASP A 104 11.44 -9.38 -21.40
N VAL A 105 11.79 -9.50 -20.13
CA VAL A 105 12.74 -8.61 -19.47
C VAL A 105 14.13 -9.25 -19.48
N PRO A 106 15.21 -8.46 -19.62
CA PRO A 106 16.58 -9.00 -19.67
C PRO A 106 16.94 -9.85 -18.45
N ASN A 107 16.39 -9.50 -17.28
CA ASN A 107 16.58 -10.25 -16.05
C ASN A 107 15.31 -10.21 -15.16
N PRO A 108 14.52 -11.31 -15.11
CA PRO A 108 13.30 -11.40 -14.32
C PRO A 108 13.48 -11.15 -12.83
N LEU A 109 14.64 -11.54 -12.27
CA LEU A 109 14.94 -11.34 -10.86
C LEU A 109 15.15 -9.87 -10.54
N ILE A 110 15.88 -9.14 -11.39
CA ILE A 110 16.07 -7.70 -11.20
C ILE A 110 14.73 -6.97 -11.30
N PHE A 111 13.88 -7.36 -12.24
CA PHE A 111 12.54 -6.80 -12.38
C PHE A 111 11.67 -7.03 -11.13
N GLY A 112 11.59 -8.28 -10.66
CA GLY A 112 10.86 -8.62 -9.43
C GLY A 112 11.43 -7.91 -8.20
N MET A 113 12.76 -7.78 -8.11
CA MET A 113 13.42 -7.02 -7.06
C MET A 113 13.06 -5.53 -7.10
N LYS A 114 13.00 -4.89 -8.27
CA LYS A 114 12.54 -3.49 -8.40
C LYS A 114 11.14 -3.33 -7.83
N ILE A 115 10.21 -4.22 -8.18
CA ILE A 115 8.83 -4.18 -7.66
C ILE A 115 8.82 -4.37 -6.14
N ALA A 116 9.52 -5.38 -5.62
CA ALA A 116 9.58 -5.67 -4.20
C ALA A 116 10.16 -4.50 -3.38
N VAL A 117 11.24 -3.87 -3.89
CA VAL A 117 11.87 -2.70 -3.26
C VAL A 117 10.91 -1.51 -3.23
N VAL A 118 10.24 -1.21 -4.35
CA VAL A 118 9.25 -0.13 -4.41
C VAL A 118 8.11 -0.38 -3.42
N ALA A 119 7.56 -1.60 -3.42
CA ALA A 119 6.51 -2.01 -2.50
C ALA A 119 6.95 -1.85 -1.05
N PHE A 120 8.13 -2.35 -0.70
CA PHE A 120 8.67 -2.29 0.65
C PHE A 120 8.89 -0.84 1.13
N ILE A 121 9.56 -0.01 0.33
CA ILE A 121 9.87 1.38 0.70
C ILE A 121 8.59 2.18 0.92
N ALA A 122 7.63 2.08 0.01
CA ALA A 122 6.38 2.83 0.13
C ALA A 122 5.56 2.39 1.36
N ASN A 123 5.49 1.08 1.65
CA ASN A 123 4.85 0.58 2.86
C ASN A 123 5.59 1.03 4.13
N ALA A 124 6.92 1.03 4.12
CA ALA A 124 7.74 1.52 5.24
C ALA A 124 7.51 3.01 5.50
N ILE A 125 7.38 3.83 4.46
CA ILE A 125 7.02 5.26 4.58
C ILE A 125 5.62 5.38 5.21
N GLY A 126 4.63 4.64 4.70
CA GLY A 126 3.26 4.64 5.23
C GLY A 126 3.20 4.23 6.70
N ALA A 127 3.88 3.14 7.08
CA ALA A 127 3.99 2.65 8.44
C ALA A 127 4.65 3.69 9.36
N THR A 128 5.72 4.33 8.90
CA THR A 128 6.42 5.38 9.65
C THR A 128 5.50 6.58 9.92
N ILE A 129 4.79 7.05 8.89
CA ILE A 129 3.81 8.14 9.00
C ILE A 129 2.71 7.77 10.01
N PHE A 130 2.24 6.52 9.97
CA PHE A 130 1.21 6.02 10.88
C PHE A 130 1.71 6.00 12.34
N VAL A 131 2.87 5.40 12.61
CA VAL A 131 3.44 5.27 13.96
C VAL A 131 3.76 6.65 14.55
N VAL A 132 4.38 7.55 13.77
CA VAL A 132 4.67 8.92 14.23
C VAL A 132 3.36 9.67 14.53
N GLY A 133 2.34 9.50 13.69
CA GLY A 133 1.01 10.08 13.93
C GLY A 133 0.35 9.55 15.20
N GLN A 134 0.48 8.26 15.48
CA GLN A 134 -0.09 7.62 16.67
C GLN A 134 0.60 8.10 17.95
N ARG A 135 1.95 8.15 17.98
CA ARG A 135 2.71 8.66 19.13
C ARG A 135 2.29 10.08 19.50
N ARG A 136 2.13 10.98 18.52
CA ARG A 136 1.71 12.37 18.75
C ARG A 136 0.29 12.46 19.33
N ARG A 137 -0.63 11.61 18.87
CA ARG A 137 -2.01 11.54 19.41
C ARG A 137 -2.03 11.05 20.86
N THR A 138 -1.23 10.05 21.19
CA THR A 138 -1.13 9.55 22.58
C THR A 138 -0.58 10.62 23.52
N ILE A 139 0.47 11.34 23.10
CA ILE A 139 1.06 12.45 23.88
C ILE A 139 0.03 13.58 24.11
N SER A 140 -0.75 13.96 23.10
CA SER A 140 -1.77 15.01 23.25
C SER A 140 -2.90 14.62 24.20
N VAL A 141 -3.27 13.33 24.26
CA VAL A 141 -4.31 12.84 25.20
C VAL A 141 -3.79 12.81 26.63
N ILE A 142 -2.51 12.49 26.85
CA ILE A 142 -1.89 12.49 28.19
C ILE A 142 -1.71 13.93 28.72
N SER A 143 -1.31 14.88 27.87
CA SER A 143 -1.16 16.29 28.26
C SER A 143 -2.48 17.02 28.51
N ALA A 144 -3.62 16.46 28.08
CA ALA A 144 -4.95 17.03 28.25
C ALA A 144 -5.72 16.42 29.45
N ARG A 145 -5.08 15.51 30.20
CA ARG A 145 -5.53 14.98 31.49
C ARG A 145 -4.70 15.60 32.59
#